data_AF-I3TD32-F1
#
_entry.id   AF-I3TD32-F1
#
_cell.length_a   1.000
_cell.length_b   1.000
_cell.length_c   1.000
_cell.angle_alpha   90.00
_cell.angle_beta   90.00
_cell.angle_gamma   90.00
#
_symmetry.space_group_name_H-M   'P 1'
#
loop_
_entity.id
_entity.type
_entity.pdbx_description
1 polymer ?
#
loop_
_entity_poly.entity_id
_entity_poly.type
_entity_poly.pdbx_seq_one_letter_code
_entity_poly.pdbx_strand_id
1 'polypeptide(L)'
;MDEQRVKFLKKRDFLSYIALCLDRREPLNIGEAVDILKDRFCLPNKTALSIVRKLVKRNLLVKAGDLEYRCVDPLVYLRGLVEKYSAMRRRRSKMAC
;
A
#
# COMPACT_ATOMS: atom_id res chain seq x y z
N MET A 1 -12.17 -21.28 -9.47
CA MET A 1 -11.36 -20.49 -8.53
C MET A 1 -11.01 -19.18 -9.22
N ASP A 2 -11.64 -18.09 -8.81
CA ASP A 2 -11.46 -16.78 -9.41
C ASP A 2 -9.99 -16.36 -9.44
N GLU A 3 -9.48 -16.16 -10.64
CA GLU A 3 -8.19 -15.58 -10.92
C GLU A 3 -8.20 -14.14 -10.39
N GLN A 4 -7.81 -13.96 -9.12
CA GLN A 4 -7.63 -12.64 -8.52
C GLN A 4 -6.55 -11.90 -9.34
N ARG A 5 -6.99 -11.11 -10.32
CA ARG A 5 -6.12 -10.22 -11.11
C ARG A 5 -5.25 -9.45 -10.15
N VAL A 6 -3.93 -9.58 -10.30
CA VAL A 6 -2.91 -8.92 -9.48
C VAL A 6 -3.13 -7.41 -9.54
N LYS A 7 -3.82 -6.84 -8.55
CA LYS A 7 -4.09 -5.41 -8.49
C LYS A 7 -2.91 -4.72 -7.81
N PHE A 8 -1.88 -4.41 -8.60
CA PHE A 8 -0.82 -3.48 -8.21
C PHE A 8 -1.42 -2.18 -7.67
N LEU A 9 -0.71 -1.52 -6.75
CA LEU A 9 -1.05 -0.15 -6.39
C LEU A 9 -0.88 0.73 -7.63
N LYS A 10 -1.80 1.67 -7.83
CA LYS A 10 -1.59 2.73 -8.82
C LYS A 10 -0.42 3.59 -8.36
N LYS A 11 0.32 4.21 -9.28
CA LYS A 11 1.50 5.05 -8.99
C LYS A 11 1.28 5.99 -7.80
N ARG A 12 0.16 6.73 -7.79
CA ARG A 12 -0.19 7.64 -6.69
C ARG A 12 -0.33 6.91 -5.34
N ASP A 13 -1.13 5.85 -5.30
CA ASP A 13 -1.38 5.10 -4.05
C ASP A 13 -0.07 4.46 -3.54
N PHE A 14 0.82 4.01 -4.44
CA PHE A 14 2.15 3.52 -4.10
C PHE A 14 3.05 4.61 -3.52
N LEU A 15 3.15 5.77 -4.15
CA LEU A 15 3.94 6.89 -3.64
C LEU A 15 3.43 7.41 -2.31
N SER A 16 2.10 7.46 -2.12
CA SER A 16 1.48 7.80 -0.85
C SER A 16 1.82 6.79 0.24
N TYR A 17 1.78 5.49 -0.07
CA TYR A 17 2.22 4.45 0.86
C TYR A 17 3.69 4.64 1.28
N ILE A 18 4.61 4.76 0.31
CA ILE A 18 6.03 4.97 0.59
C ILE A 18 6.26 6.24 1.42
N ALA A 19 5.57 7.34 1.08
CA ALA A 19 5.70 8.59 1.82
C ALA A 19 5.27 8.46 3.29
N LEU A 20 4.22 7.67 3.57
CA LEU A 20 3.80 7.38 4.94
C LEU A 20 4.83 6.49 5.67
N CYS A 21 5.39 5.48 5.00
CA CYS A 21 6.42 4.61 5.61
C CYS A 21 7.73 5.32 5.93
N LEU A 22 8.08 6.32 5.11
CA LEU A 22 9.31 7.09 5.30
C LEU A 22 9.13 8.23 6.30
N ASP A 23 7.90 8.47 6.77
CA ASP A 23 7.64 9.46 7.80
C ASP A 23 8.08 8.92 9.16
N ARG A 24 8.79 9.75 9.95
CA ARG A 24 9.41 9.31 11.21
C ARG A 24 8.42 9.21 12.37
N ARG A 25 7.13 9.50 12.13
CA ARG A 25 6.07 9.57 13.15
C ARG A 25 5.32 8.24 13.33
N GLU A 26 5.97 7.09 13.21
CA GLU A 26 5.30 5.82 13.50
C GLU A 26 5.30 5.51 15.02
N PRO A 27 4.18 5.05 15.59
CA PRO A 27 2.88 4.79 14.96
C PRO A 27 2.08 6.09 14.70
N LEU A 28 1.27 6.09 13.63
CA LEU A 28 0.49 7.26 13.19
C LEU A 28 -1.02 6.96 13.15
N ASN A 29 -1.85 7.96 13.40
CA ASN A 29 -3.29 7.85 13.24
C ASN A 29 -3.77 8.24 11.84
N ILE A 30 -5.05 7.97 11.51
CA ILE A 30 -5.61 8.25 10.17
C ILE A 30 -5.58 9.74 9.83
N GLY A 31 -5.82 10.62 10.80
CA GLY A 31 -5.80 12.07 10.60
C GLY A 31 -4.41 12.55 10.20
N GLU A 32 -3.39 12.12 10.96
CA GLU A 32 -1.98 12.41 10.67
C GLU A 32 -1.56 11.87 9.30
N ALA A 33 -1.96 10.64 8.96
CA ALA A 33 -1.71 10.09 7.63
C ALA A 33 -2.28 10.99 6.52
N VAL A 34 -3.50 11.48 6.72
CA VAL A 34 -4.17 12.36 5.76
C VAL A 34 -3.44 13.69 5.62
N ASP A 35 -3.01 14.29 6.74
CA ASP A 35 -2.27 15.54 6.73
C ASP A 35 -0.90 15.40 6.06
N ILE A 36 -0.15 14.31 6.34
CA ILE A 36 1.12 14.01 5.64
C ILE A 36 0.89 13.95 4.13
N LEU A 37 -0.17 13.28 3.67
CA LEU A 37 -0.46 13.16 2.24
C LEU A 37 -0.93 14.47 1.62
N LYS A 38 -1.65 15.30 2.35
CA LYS A 38 -2.03 16.65 1.92
C LYS A 38 -0.78 17.51 1.75
N ASP A 39 0.12 17.51 2.72
CA ASP A 39 1.29 18.37 2.72
C ASP A 39 2.31 17.93 1.67
N ARG A 40 2.56 16.62 1.53
CA ARG A 40 3.57 16.12 0.57
C ARG A 40 3.12 16.14 -0.89
N PHE A 41 1.82 15.99 -1.16
CA PHE A 41 1.30 15.81 -2.51
C PHE A 41 0.22 16.82 -2.91
N CYS A 42 -0.04 17.83 -2.07
CA CYS A 42 -1.09 18.84 -2.26
C CYS A 42 -2.47 18.22 -2.56
N LEU A 43 -2.77 17.07 -1.95
CA LEU A 43 -4.01 16.36 -2.22
C LEU A 43 -5.19 17.00 -1.49
N PRO A 44 -6.40 17.01 -2.07
CA PRO A 44 -7.59 17.39 -1.34
C PRO A 44 -7.90 16.35 -0.26
N ASN A 45 -8.48 16.79 0.85
CA ASN A 45 -8.75 15.97 2.04
C ASN A 45 -9.49 14.65 1.72
N LYS A 46 -10.51 14.73 0.86
CA LYS A 46 -11.30 13.56 0.41
C LYS A 46 -10.43 12.52 -0.31
N THR A 47 -9.48 12.97 -1.12
CA THR A 47 -8.57 12.08 -1.87
C THR A 47 -7.53 11.47 -0.95
N ALA A 48 -6.92 12.25 -0.07
CA ALA A 48 -5.97 11.75 0.92
C ALA A 48 -6.62 10.67 1.81
N LEU A 49 -7.81 10.94 2.36
CA LEU A 49 -8.56 9.97 3.16
C LEU A 49 -8.93 8.71 2.38
N SER A 50 -9.32 8.85 1.11
CA SER A 50 -9.60 7.69 0.25
C SER A 50 -8.37 6.80 0.04
N ILE A 51 -7.19 7.40 -0.10
CA ILE A 51 -5.93 6.66 -0.25
C ILE A 51 -5.61 5.93 1.06
N VAL A 52 -5.62 6.62 2.21
CA VAL A 52 -5.33 6.00 3.51
C VAL A 52 -6.25 4.81 3.77
N ARG A 53 -7.56 4.96 3.55
CA ARG A 53 -8.54 3.86 3.69
C ARG A 53 -8.24 2.67 2.75
N LYS A 54 -7.77 2.93 1.53
CA LYS A 54 -7.36 1.85 0.61
C LYS A 54 -6.12 1.13 1.10
N LEU A 55 -5.15 1.84 1.68
CA LEU A 55 -3.94 1.24 2.23
C LEU A 55 -4.25 0.35 3.44
N VAL A 56 -5.14 0.81 4.34
CA VAL A 56 -5.66 -0.01 5.44
C VAL A 56 -6.37 -1.25 4.91
N LYS A 57 -7.29 -1.10 3.95
CA LYS A 57 -8.01 -2.24 3.34
C LYS A 57 -7.08 -3.25 2.64
N ARG A 58 -5.89 -2.82 2.22
CA ARG A 58 -4.88 -3.66 1.57
C ARG A 58 -3.86 -4.23 2.55
N ASN A 59 -4.04 -4.03 3.86
CA ASN A 59 -3.10 -4.42 4.91
C ASN A 59 -1.70 -3.83 4.71
N LEU A 60 -1.60 -2.62 4.16
CA LEU A 60 -0.34 -1.87 4.04
C LEU A 60 -0.14 -0.90 5.20
N LEU A 61 -1.25 -0.51 5.84
CA LEU A 61 -1.29 0.14 7.14
C LEU A 61 -2.01 -0.82 8.09
N VAL A 62 -1.31 -1.33 9.09
CA VAL A 62 -1.83 -2.33 10.03
C VAL A 62 -2.05 -1.65 11.38
N LYS A 63 -3.17 -1.96 12.03
CA LYS A 63 -3.44 -1.45 13.37
C LYS A 63 -2.37 -1.92 14.36
N ALA A 64 -1.80 -0.98 15.10
CA ALA A 64 -0.88 -1.22 16.21
C ALA A 64 -1.50 -0.88 17.58
N GLY A 65 -2.64 -0.18 17.58
CA GLY A 65 -3.44 0.15 18.76
C GLY A 65 -4.87 0.55 18.34
N ASP A 66 -5.63 1.18 19.22
CA ASP A 66 -7.03 1.53 18.96
C ASP A 66 -7.18 2.50 17.77
N LEU A 67 -6.34 3.53 17.73
CA LEU A 67 -6.33 4.56 16.68
C LEU A 67 -4.99 4.66 15.94
N GLU A 68 -4.06 3.77 16.27
CA GLU A 68 -2.69 3.79 15.77
C GLU A 68 -2.48 2.77 14.66
N TYR A 69 -1.78 3.18 13.62
CA TYR A 69 -1.42 2.37 12.47
C TYR A 69 0.10 2.42 12.27
N ARG A 70 0.66 1.29 11.86
CA ARG A 70 2.05 1.17 11.40
C ARG A 70 2.06 0.75 9.95
N CYS A 71 3.04 1.26 9.20
CA CYS A 71 3.23 0.78 7.87
C CYS A 71 3.82 -0.63 7.89
N VAL A 72 3.37 -1.46 6.95
CA VAL A 72 4.15 -2.64 6.58
C VAL A 72 5.43 -2.17 5.91
N ASP A 73 6.56 -2.78 6.26
CA ASP A 73 7.86 -2.51 5.63
C ASP A 73 7.75 -2.56 4.09
N PRO A 74 8.11 -1.48 3.37
CA PRO A 74 8.14 -1.45 1.92
C PRO A 74 8.88 -2.63 1.28
N LEU A 75 9.95 -3.13 1.90
CA LEU A 75 10.70 -4.28 1.40
C LEU A 75 9.88 -5.57 1.45
N VAL A 76 9.04 -5.75 2.48
CA VAL A 76 8.11 -6.89 2.56
C VAL A 76 7.07 -6.81 1.44
N TYR A 77 6.52 -5.62 1.20
CA TYR A 77 5.58 -5.40 0.09
C TYR A 77 6.22 -5.69 -1.28
N LEU A 78 7.41 -5.15 -1.53
CA LEU A 78 8.15 -5.33 -2.79
C LEU A 78 8.54 -6.80 -3.02
N ARG A 79 9.01 -7.51 -1.99
CA ARG A 79 9.28 -8.96 -2.07
C ARG A 79 8.03 -9.73 -2.50
N GLY A 80 6.89 -9.46 -1.86
CA GLY A 80 5.62 -10.09 -2.23
C GLY A 80 5.18 -9.77 -3.66
N LEU A 81 5.50 -8.60 -4.20
CA LEU A 81 5.26 -8.29 -5.62
C LEU A 81 6.15 -9.11 -6.56
N VAL A 82 7.45 -9.23 -6.25
CA VAL A 82 8.42 -10.01 -7.03
C VAL A 82 8.03 -11.48 -7.07
N GLU A 83 7.67 -12.07 -5.93
CA GLU A 83 7.23 -13.46 -5.83
C GLU A 83 5.97 -13.72 -6.66
N LYS A 84 4.97 -12.84 -6.55
CA LYS A 84 3.73 -12.95 -7.32
C LYS A 84 3.98 -12.82 -8.82
N TYR A 85 4.80 -11.87 -9.23
CA TYR A 85 5.19 -11.70 -10.64
C TYR A 85 5.90 -12.94 -11.18
N SER A 86 6.86 -13.47 -10.40
CA SER A 86 7.60 -14.68 -10.75
C SER A 86 6.68 -15.89 -10.90
N ALA A 87 5.74 -16.08 -9.97
CA ALA A 87 4.73 -17.14 -10.04
C ALA A 87 3.83 -17.00 -11.28
N MET A 88 3.38 -15.79 -11.60
CA MET A 88 2.58 -15.51 -12.79
C MET A 88 3.34 -15.84 -14.08
N ARG A 89 4.62 -15.45 -14.19
CA ARG A 89 5.45 -15.78 -15.36
C ARG A 89 5.62 -17.29 -15.51
N ARG A 90 5.94 -18.01 -14.43
CA ARG A 90 6.05 -19.48 -14.45
C ARG A 90 4.76 -20.16 -14.92
N ARG A 91 3.59 -19.70 -14.47
CA ARG A 91 2.29 -20.25 -14.92
C ARG A 91 2.06 -20.04 -16.41
N ARG A 92 2.35 -18.85 -16.93
CA ARG A 92 2.23 -18.55 -18.37
C ARG A 92 3.18 -19.39 -19.21
N SER A 93 4.41 -19.61 -18.75
CA SER A 93 5.36 -20.50 -19.42
C SER A 93 4.91 -21.96 -19.42
N LYS A 94 4.28 -22.43 -18.33
CA LYS A 94 3.74 -23.80 -18.24
C LYS A 94 2.46 -24.03 -19.06
N MET A 95 1.69 -22.97 -19.35
CA MET A 95 0.49 -23.06 -20.22
C MET A 95 0.82 -22.93 -21.72
N ALA A 96 2.08 -22.67 -22.06
CA ALA A 96 2.55 -22.55 -23.45
C ALA A 96 3.23 -23.84 -23.97
N CYS A 97 3.15 -24.94 -23.22
CA CYS A 97 3.59 -26.28 -23.60
C CYS A 97 2.38 -27.21 -23.71
#